data_AF-A0A8S2U0U3-F1
#
_entry.id   AF-A0A8S2U0U3-F1
#
_cell.length_a   1.000
_cell.length_b   1.000
_cell.length_c   1.000
_cell.angle_alpha   90.00
_cell.angle_beta   90.00
_cell.angle_gamma   90.00
#
_symmetry.space_group_name_H-M   'P 1'
#
loop_
_entity.id
_entity.type
_entity.pdbx_description
1 polymer ?
#
loop_
_entity_poly.entity_id
_entity_poly.type
_entity_poly.pdbx_seq_one_letter_code
_entity_poly.pdbx_strand_id
1 'polypeptide(L)' 'MPDYTVAKAATERILTFLDQISAIDPYNDKDLKPNSFEGNIEFRDVDFAYPTRAKHRIL' A
#
# COMPACT_ATOMS: atom_id res chain seq x y z
N MET A 1 23.44 -25.13 17.56
CA MET A 1 22.11 -24.90 18.15
C MET A 1 21.19 -24.40 17.04
N PRO A 2 20.30 -25.27 16.52
CA PRO A 2 19.46 -24.98 15.35
C PRO A 2 18.36 -23.94 15.60
N ASP A 3 17.96 -23.70 16.85
CA ASP A 3 16.88 -22.76 17.20
C ASP A 3 17.25 -21.29 16.97
N TYR A 4 18.53 -20.93 17.14
CA TYR A 4 18.98 -19.54 17.01
C TYR A 4 18.87 -19.01 15.57
N THR A 5 19.19 -19.84 14.58
CA THR A 5 19.15 -19.43 13.17
C THR A 5 17.71 -19.25 12.68
N VAL A 6 16.78 -20.09 13.15
CA VAL A 6 15.34 -19.96 12.84
C VAL A 6 14.76 -18.71 13.51
N ALA A 7 15.10 -18.46 14.78
CA ALA A 7 14.67 -17.26 15.51
C ALA A 7 15.19 -15.97 14.85
N LYS A 8 16.44 -15.97 14.38
CA LYS A 8 17.02 -14.84 13.65
C LYS A 8 16.28 -14.57 12.33
N ALA A 9 16.05 -15.60 11.52
CA ALA A 9 15.34 -15.45 10.25
C ALA A 9 13.88 -15.01 10.42
N ALA A 10 13.21 -15.47 11.47
CA ALA A 10 11.86 -15.02 11.81
C ALA A 10 11.84 -13.53 12.22
N THR A 11 12.80 -13.12 13.06
CA THR A 11 12.95 -11.73 13.49
C THR A 11 13.23 -10.80 12.30
N GLU A 12 14.12 -11.19 11.39
CA GLU A 12 14.44 -10.41 10.18
C GLU A 12 13.19 -10.20 9.31
N ARG A 13 12.34 -11.21 9.15
CA ARG A 13 11.07 -11.09 8.41
C ARG A 13 10.08 -10.14 9.08
N ILE A 14 9.94 -10.22 10.40
CA ILE A 14 9.03 -9.37 11.17
C ILE A 14 9.49 -7.91 11.10
N LEU A 15 10.79 -7.65 11.26
CA LEU A 15 11.34 -6.30 11.13
C LEU A 15 11.14 -5.73 9.73
N THR A 16 11.44 -6.52 8.69
CA THR A 16 11.22 -6.10 7.29
C THR A 16 9.76 -5.76 7.01
N PHE A 17 8.81 -6.50 7.61
CA PHE A 17 7.39 -6.22 7.50
C PHE A 17 6.97 -4.94 8.22
N LEU A 18 7.51 -4.69 9.42
CA LEU A 18 7.24 -3.48 10.21
C LEU A 18 7.84 -2.22 9.57
N ASP A 19 9.03 -2.33 8.97
CA ASP A 19 9.70 -1.25 8.24
C ASP A 19 9.07 -0.97 6.87
N GLN A 20 8.09 -1.77 6.44
CA GLN A 20 7.45 -1.59 5.15
C GLN A 20 6.57 -0.32 5.16
N ILE A 21 7.05 0.72 4.51
CA ILE A 21 6.28 1.95 4.28
C ILE A 21 5.22 1.65 3.22
N SER A 22 3.95 1.76 3.59
CA SER A 22 2.82 1.64 2.66
C SER A 22 2.77 2.84 1.73
N ALA A 23 2.60 2.62 0.42
CA ALA A 23 2.53 3.70 -0.57
C ALA A 23 1.31 4.63 -0.38
N ILE A 24 0.26 4.12 0.27
CA ILE A 24 -0.89 4.88 0.73
C ILE A 24 -0.87 4.76 2.25
N ASP A 25 -0.67 5.89 2.95
CA ASP A 25 -0.61 5.92 4.40
C ASP A 25 -2.05 6.07 4.97
N PRO A 26 -2.63 5.02 5.56
CA PRO A 26 -3.98 5.08 6.12
C PRO A 26 -4.05 5.85 7.46
N TYR A 27 -2.92 6.20 8.06
CA TYR A 27 -2.83 6.93 9.34
C TYR A 27 -2.49 8.42 9.16
N ASN A 28 -2.33 8.87 7.92
CA ASN A 28 -2.10 10.27 7.61
C ASN A 28 -3.39 11.08 7.78
N ASP A 29 -3.56 11.77 8.91
CA ASP A 29 -4.71 12.65 9.16
C ASP A 29 -4.57 14.04 8.52
N LYS A 30 -3.54 14.25 7.68
CA LYS A 30 -3.25 15.54 7.02
C LYS A 30 -4.10 15.81 5.78
N ASP A 31 -4.95 14.87 5.39
CA ASP A 31 -5.73 14.99 4.17
C ASP A 31 -6.96 15.87 4.35
N LEU A 32 -7.41 16.44 3.23
CA LEU A 32 -8.57 17.31 3.17
C LEU A 32 -9.84 16.54 3.61
N LYS A 33 -10.39 16.93 4.77
CA LYS A 33 -11.75 16.59 5.20
C LYS A 33 -12.69 17.71 4.72
N PRO A 34 -13.37 17.59 3.57
CA PRO A 34 -14.25 18.65 3.08
C PRO A 34 -15.46 18.82 4.02
N ASN A 35 -15.78 20.06 4.39
CA ASN A 35 -16.94 20.38 5.24
C ASN A 35 -18.29 20.14 4.54
N SER A 36 -18.30 20.14 3.21
CA SER A 36 -19.44 19.81 2.36
C SER A 36 -18.93 19.00 1.16
N PHE A 37 -19.55 17.85 0.90
CA PHE A 37 -19.18 16.96 -0.20
C PHE A 37 -20.28 17.00 -1.26
N GLU A 38 -19.99 17.61 -2.41
CA GLU A 38 -20.76 17.39 -3.63
C GLU A 38 -20.12 16.22 -4.37
N GLY A 39 -20.86 15.11 -4.50
CA GLY A 39 -20.36 13.84 -5.04
C GLY A 39 -20.18 13.82 -6.56
N ASN A 40 -19.57 14.86 -7.13
CA ASN A 40 -19.20 14.86 -8.54
C ASN A 40 -17.87 14.12 -8.72
N ILE A 41 -17.93 12.92 -9.28
CA ILE A 41 -16.77 12.07 -9.57
C ILE A 41 -16.54 12.08 -11.08
N GLU A 42 -15.40 12.60 -11.51
CA GLU A 42 -14.99 12.62 -12.91
C GLU A 42 -13.67 11.86 -13.09
N PHE A 43 -13.59 10.98 -14.08
CA PHE A 43 -12.36 10.33 -14.50
C PHE A 43 -11.85 11.03 -15.76
N ARG A 44 -10.64 11.59 -15.72
CA ARG A 44 -9.99 12.25 -16.87
C ARG A 44 -8.67 11.55 -17.16
N ASP A 45 -8.56 10.93 -18.33
CA ASP A 45 -7.35 10.26 -18.84
C ASP A 45 -6.71 9.27 -17.84
N VAL A 46 -7.50 8.35 -17.31
CA VAL A 46 -7.04 7.35 -16.33
C VAL A 46 -6.55 6.10 -17.04
N ASP A 47 -5.22 5.92 -17.08
CA ASP A 47 -4.58 4.68 -17.50
C ASP A 47 -4.38 3.77 -16.28
N PHE A 48 -5.07 2.63 -16.21
CA PHE A 48 -5.02 1.72 -15.07
C PHE A 48 -4.72 0.26 -15.48
N ALA A 49 -3.73 -0.31 -14.79
CA ALA A 49 -3.40 -1.73 -14.85
C ALA A 49 -3.14 -2.27 -13.44
N TYR A 50 -3.67 -3.45 -13.12
CA TYR A 50 -3.36 -4.10 -11.86
C TYR A 50 -1.88 -4.49 -11.79
N PRO A 51 -1.18 -4.24 -10.67
CA PRO A 51 0.24 -4.55 -10.54
C PRO A 51 0.54 -6.06 -10.68
N THR A 52 -0.41 -6.93 -10.30
CA THR A 52 -0.32 -8.39 -10.46
C THR A 52 -0.49 -8.86 -11.91
N ARG A 53 -1.00 -8.02 -12.81
CA ARG A 53 -1.20 -8.32 -14.25
C ARG A 53 -0.91 -7.11 -15.12
N ALA A 54 0.31 -6.60 -15.03
CA ALA A 54 0.76 -5.41 -15.78
C ALA A 54 0.67 -5.52 -17.31
N LYS A 55 0.51 -6.73 -17.88
CA LYS A 55 0.35 -6.94 -19.33
C LYS A 55 -1.07 -6.67 -19.84
N HIS A 56 -2.06 -6.49 -18.97
CA HIS A 56 -3.44 -6.25 -19.37
C HIS A 56 -3.92 -4.92 -18.82
N ARG A 57 -3.96 -3.93 -19.71
CA ARG A 57 -4.51 -2.61 -19.43
C ARG A 57 -6.03 -2.69 -19.46
N ILE A 58 -6.69 -2.11 -18.46
CA ILE A 58 -8.15 -2.22 -18.28
C ILE A 58 -8.82 -0.88 -18.60
N LEU A 59 -8.19 0.22 -18.21
CA LEU A 59 -8.58 1.60 -18.52
C LEU A 59 -7.40 2.29 -19.22
#